data_AF-A0A3A0ED13-F1
#
_entry.id   AF-A0A3A0ED13-F1
#
_cell.length_a   1.000
_cell.length_b   1.000
_cell.length_c   1.000
_cell.angle_alpha   90.00
_cell.angle_beta   90.00
_cell.angle_gamma   90.00
#
_symmetry.space_group_name_H-M   'P 1'
#
loop_
_entity.id
_entity.type
_entity.pdbx_description
1 polymer ?
#
loop_
_entity_poly.entity_id
_entity_poly.type
_entity_poly.pdbx_seq_one_letter_code
_entity_poly.pdbx_strand_id
1 'polypeptide(L)'
;MTPEFYLVLRNTNVDDMLADVVYEAGFDDSSLVVRGGHAAIWVTDRSGELTELIREALAQASDGGLDVLHVEILRDVFAKAQ
;
A
#
# COMPACT_ATOMS: atom_id res chain seq x y z
N MET A 1 5.13 -11.06 13.52
CA MET A 1 3.93 -11.07 12.67
C MET A 1 4.22 -10.07 11.57
N THR A 2 4.06 -10.42 10.29
CA THR A 2 4.26 -9.48 9.18
C THR A 2 3.00 -8.62 9.06
N PRO A 3 3.09 -7.30 9.28
CA PRO A 3 1.93 -6.42 9.11
C PRO A 3 1.52 -6.37 7.64
N GLU A 4 0.21 -6.33 7.42
CA GLU A 4 -0.39 -6.20 6.09
C GLU A 4 -1.32 -4.97 6.06
N PHE A 5 -1.19 -4.16 5.02
CA PHE A 5 -2.02 -2.98 4.82
C PHE A 5 -2.12 -2.60 3.34
N TYR A 6 -3.11 -1.75 3.02
CA TYR A 6 -3.29 -1.20 1.69
C TYR A 6 -3.06 0.30 1.70
N LEU A 7 -2.32 0.80 0.72
CA LEU A 7 -2.37 2.21 0.33
C LEU A 7 -3.45 2.37 -0.74
N VAL A 8 -4.58 2.95 -0.39
CA VAL A 8 -5.66 3.19 -1.35
C VAL A 8 -5.36 4.48 -2.11
N LEU A 9 -5.27 4.41 -3.43
CA LEU A 9 -4.90 5.51 -4.30
C LEU A 9 -6.13 6.30 -4.76
N ARG A 10 -5.95 7.57 -5.13
CA ARG A 10 -7.02 8.37 -5.76
C ARG A 10 -7.40 7.81 -7.12
N ASN A 11 -6.46 7.21 -7.84
CA ASN A 11 -6.71 6.53 -9.09
C ASN A 11 -7.74 5.41 -8.93
N THR A 12 -8.67 5.31 -9.87
CA THR A 12 -9.72 4.29 -9.88
C THR A 12 -9.46 3.18 -10.89
N ASN A 13 -8.52 3.39 -11.81
CA ASN A 13 -8.17 2.44 -12.86
C ASN A 13 -6.82 1.79 -12.57
N VAL A 14 -6.74 0.47 -12.80
CA VAL A 14 -5.48 -0.27 -12.80
C VAL A 14 -5.12 -0.51 -14.26
N ASP A 15 -4.13 0.23 -14.74
CA ASP A 15 -3.58 0.13 -16.09
C ASP A 15 -2.05 -0.01 -16.04
N ASP A 16 -1.45 -0.32 -17.19
CA ASP A 16 0.00 -0.54 -17.31
C ASP A 16 0.80 0.69 -16.88
N MET A 17 0.29 1.90 -17.15
CA MET A 17 0.94 3.13 -16.73
C MET A 17 0.97 3.26 -15.21
N LEU A 18 -0.13 2.94 -14.51
CA LEU A 18 -0.13 2.93 -13.06
C LEU A 18 0.79 1.83 -12.50
N ALA A 19 0.83 0.66 -13.13
CA ALA A 19 1.71 -0.42 -12.72
C ALA A 19 3.20 0.00 -12.84
N ASP A 20 3.58 0.66 -13.93
CA ASP A 20 4.92 1.20 -14.13
C ASP A 20 5.28 2.23 -13.05
N VAL A 21 4.39 3.18 -12.75
CA VAL A 21 4.61 4.18 -11.70
C VAL A 21 4.75 3.54 -10.31
N VAL A 22 3.92 2.54 -10.00
CA VAL A 22 4.00 1.79 -8.73
C VAL A 22 5.33 1.04 -8.62
N TYR A 23 5.80 0.43 -9.71
CA TYR A 23 7.10 -0.22 -9.75
C TYR A 23 8.25 0.78 -9.57
N GLU A 24 8.24 1.89 -10.31
CA GLU A 24 9.25 2.95 -10.22
C GLU A 24 9.29 3.63 -8.84
N ALA A 25 8.16 3.68 -8.14
CA ALA A 25 8.05 4.17 -6.77
C ALA A 25 8.66 3.23 -5.71
N GLY A 26 9.13 2.03 -6.11
CA GLY A 26 9.79 1.08 -5.22
C GLY A 26 8.83 0.13 -4.50
N PHE A 27 7.68 -0.15 -5.10
CA PHE A 27 6.72 -1.16 -4.63
C PHE A 27 6.79 -2.47 -5.44
N ASP A 28 8.00 -2.86 -5.85
CA ASP A 28 8.26 -4.10 -6.61
C ASP A 28 7.94 -5.38 -5.82
N ASP A 29 7.88 -5.28 -4.48
CA ASP A 29 7.47 -6.32 -3.55
C ASP A 29 5.97 -6.31 -3.21
N SER A 30 5.19 -5.44 -3.86
CA SER A 30 3.77 -5.26 -3.59
C SER A 30 2.86 -5.86 -4.67
N SER A 31 1.56 -5.89 -4.40
CA SER A 31 0.56 -6.21 -5.42
C SER A 31 -0.38 -5.03 -5.66
N LEU A 32 -0.62 -4.69 -6.92
CA LEU A 32 -1.61 -3.69 -7.31
C LEU A 32 -2.98 -4.35 -7.45
N VAL A 33 -3.96 -3.89 -6.67
CA VAL A 33 -5.31 -4.46 -6.60
C VAL A 33 -6.38 -3.37 -6.69
N VAL A 34 -7.66 -3.75 -6.83
CA VAL A 34 -8.79 -2.81 -6.74
C VAL A 34 -9.49 -2.98 -5.39
N ARG A 35 -9.67 -1.88 -4.66
CA ARG A 35 -10.31 -1.78 -3.34
C ARG A 35 -11.32 -0.64 -3.34
N GLY A 36 -12.60 -0.94 -3.08
CA GLY A 36 -13.64 0.10 -2.98
C GLY A 36 -13.82 0.94 -4.25
N GLY A 37 -13.47 0.40 -5.42
CA GLY A 37 -13.48 1.13 -6.70
C GLY A 37 -12.23 1.98 -6.97
N HIS A 38 -11.24 1.92 -6.08
CA HIS A 38 -9.94 2.58 -6.22
C HIS A 38 -8.83 1.56 -6.46
N ALA A 39 -7.79 1.96 -7.17
CA ALA A 39 -6.54 1.21 -7.20
C ALA A 39 -5.91 1.25 -5.79
N ALA A 40 -5.28 0.16 -5.39
CA ALA A 40 -4.63 0.07 -4.09
C ALA A 40 -3.36 -0.77 -4.18
N ILE A 41 -2.33 -0.31 -3.48
CA ILE A 41 -1.07 -1.03 -3.34
C ILE A 41 -1.19 -1.87 -2.08
N TRP A 42 -1.18 -3.19 -2.24
CA TRP A 42 -1.17 -4.13 -1.13
C TRP A 42 0.26 -4.40 -0.71
N VAL A 43 0.62 -3.92 0.47
CA VAL A 43 1.92 -4.15 1.09
C VAL A 43 1.79 -5.34 2.04
N THR A 44 2.52 -6.40 1.73
CA THR A 44 2.59 -7.65 2.50
C THR A 44 4.04 -8.06 2.71
N ASP A 45 4.28 -8.97 3.65
CA ASP A 45 5.58 -9.63 3.88
C ASP A 45 6.77 -8.72 4.27
N ARG A 46 6.53 -7.45 4.59
CA ARG A 46 7.55 -6.58 5.18
C ARG A 46 7.71 -6.83 6.68
N SER A 47 8.95 -6.96 7.15
CA SER A 47 9.27 -7.08 8.57
C SER A 47 9.51 -5.70 9.18
N GLY A 48 8.91 -5.42 10.34
CA GLY A 48 9.11 -4.15 11.04
C GLY A 48 7.87 -3.74 11.82
N GLU A 49 7.94 -2.58 12.45
CA GLU A 49 6.80 -1.98 13.12
C GLU A 49 5.81 -1.42 12.09
N LEU A 50 4.52 -1.74 12.24
CA LEU A 50 3.45 -1.35 11.29
C LEU A 50 3.48 0.16 10.99
N THR A 51 3.67 0.99 12.03
CA THR A 51 3.66 2.45 11.90
C THR A 51 4.87 2.97 11.13
N GLU A 52 6.03 2.33 11.25
CA GLU A 52 7.23 2.66 10.48
C GLU A 52 7.04 2.27 9.02
N LEU A 53 6.56 1.05 8.77
CA LEU A 53 6.29 0.55 7.43
C LEU A 53 5.23 1.38 6.68
N ILE A 54 4.18 1.83 7.37
CA ILE A 54 3.19 2.75 6.79
C ILE A 54 3.83 4.09 6.43
N ARG A 55 4.70 4.64 7.30
CA ARG A 55 5.39 5.92 7.02
C ARG A 55 6.33 5.79 5.82
N GLU A 56 7.10 4.71 5.75
CA GLU A 56 7.99 4.42 4.63
C GLU A 56 7.20 4.26 3.33
N ALA A 57 6.11 3.49 3.35
CA ALA A 57 5.25 3.29 2.19
C ALA A 57 4.58 4.61 1.74
N LEU A 58 4.14 5.46 2.67
CA LEU A 58 3.60 6.78 2.32
C LEU A 58 4.67 7.71 1.73
N ALA A 59 5.91 7.65 2.23
CA ALA A 59 7.02 8.41 1.67
C ALA A 59 7.36 7.93 0.25
N GLN A 60 7.47 6.61 0.04
CA GLN A 60 7.68 6.00 -1.28
C GLN A 60 6.58 6.41 -2.27
N ALA A 61 5.31 6.35 -1.85
CA ALA A 61 4.19 6.78 -2.68
C ALA A 61 4.29 8.28 -3.04
N SER A 62 4.58 9.14 -2.06
CA SER A 62 4.75 10.58 -2.30
C SER A 62 5.90 10.88 -3.26
N ASP A 63 7.06 10.24 -3.07
CA ASP A 63 8.24 10.44 -3.91
C ASP A 63 8.03 9.90 -5.33
N GLY A 64 7.25 8.83 -5.47
CA GLY A 64 6.83 8.26 -6.75
C GLY A 64 5.65 8.97 -7.42
N GLY A 65 5.13 10.06 -6.85
CA GLY A 65 4.02 10.83 -7.41
C GLY A 65 2.65 10.14 -7.34
N LEU A 66 2.50 9.15 -6.46
CA LEU A 66 1.24 8.44 -6.19
C LEU A 66 0.39 9.21 -5.18
N ASP A 67 -0.84 9.53 -5.56
CA ASP A 67 -1.80 10.21 -4.68
C ASP A 67 -2.56 9.18 -3.82
N VAL A 68 -2.22 9.10 -2.54
CA VAL A 68 -2.83 8.20 -1.56
C VAL A 68 -4.04 8.88 -0.91
N LEU A 69 -5.21 8.25 -0.99
CA LEU A 69 -6.43 8.68 -0.30
C LEU A 69 -6.40 8.36 1.20
N HIS A 70 -6.17 7.10 1.53
CA HIS A 70 -6.11 6.61 2.91
C HIS A 70 -5.37 5.27 2.98
N VAL A 71 -5.03 4.88 4.20
CA VAL A 71 -4.43 3.58 4.49
C VAL A 71 -5.48 2.66 5.12
N GLU A 72 -5.66 1.46 4.57
CA GLU A 72 -6.50 0.42 5.17
C GLU A 72 -5.63 -0.63 5.86
N ILE A 73 -5.75 -0.74 7.18
CA ILE A 73 -5.07 -1.77 7.95
C ILE A 73 -6.00 -2.99 8.07
N LEU A 74 -5.50 -4.18 7.75
CA LEU A 74 -6.29 -5.40 7.88
C LEU A 74 -6.54 -5.70 9.37
N ARG A 75 -7.81 -5.90 9.73
CA ARG A 75 -8.27 -6.06 11.14
C ARG A 75 -7.62 -7.22 11.88
N ASP A 76 -7.11 -8.24 11.18
CA ASP A 76 -6.43 -9.38 11.82
C ASP A 76 -5.10 -9.00 12.48
N VAL A 77 -4.54 -7.83 12.16
CA VAL A 77 -3.37 -7.27 12.85
C VAL A 77 -3.72 -6.79 14.27
N PHE A 78 -4.97 -6.35 14.51
CA PHE A 78 -5.44 -5.88 15.81
C PHE A 78 -6.10 -6.98 16.67
N ALA A 79 -6.52 -8.09 16.07
CA ALA A 79 -7.26 -9.15 16.77
C ALA A 79 -6.40 -10.04 17.68
N LYS A 80 -5.06 -9.95 17.62
CA LYS A 80 -4.14 -10.73 18.48
C LYS A 80 -3.58 -9.97 19.68
N ALA A 81 -4.06 -8.76 19.95
CA ALA A 81 -3.64 -7.96 21.10
C ALA A 81 -4.54 -8.12 22.34
N GLN A 82 -5.31 -9.22 22.44
CA GLN A 82 -6.16 -9.55 23.59
C GLN A 82 -5.74 -10.84 24.28
#